data_AF-A0A3D4HTG5-F1
#
_entry.id   AF-A0A3D4HTG5-F1
#
_cell.length_a   1.000
_cell.length_b   1.000
_cell.length_c   1.000
_cell.angle_alpha   90.00
_cell.angle_beta   90.00
_cell.angle_gamma   90.00
#
_symmetry.space_group_name_H-M   'P 1'
#
loop_
_entity.id
_entity.type
_entity.pdbx_description
1 polymer ?
#
loop_
_entity_poly.entity_id
_entity_poly.type
_entity_poly.pdbx_seq_one_letter_code
_entity_poly.pdbx_strand_id
1 'polypeptide(L)'
;KNSAGGIVECIVQGMPAGIGEPVFDKLDAVLAHAVMSIGAVKGVEIGDGFRAAAGTGMENNDGFYYDAEGSIQKSSNHAGGISGGISDGSAILLRAAIKPTPSISRTQH
;
A
#
# COMPACT_ATOMS: atom_id res chain seq x y z
N LYS A 1 13.66 12.10 28.02
CA LYS A 1 13.59 11.04 26.99
C LYS A 1 12.50 11.41 25.99
N ASN A 2 12.69 11.14 24.70
CA ASN A 2 11.73 11.46 23.63
C ASN A 2 11.18 10.16 23.01
N SER A 3 10.20 10.27 22.12
CA SER A 3 9.72 9.18 21.26
C SER A 3 10.06 9.49 19.79
N ALA A 4 10.00 8.46 18.95
CA ALA A 4 10.15 8.59 17.51
C ALA A 4 8.96 7.92 16.82
N GLY A 5 8.62 8.41 15.64
CA GLY A 5 7.69 7.77 14.73
C GLY A 5 8.45 6.96 13.68
N GLY A 6 7.74 6.52 12.65
CA GLY A 6 8.35 5.82 11.53
C GLY A 6 7.33 5.41 10.48
N ILE A 7 7.83 4.76 9.43
CA ILE A 7 7.02 4.12 8.41
C ILE A 7 7.27 2.62 8.50
N VAL A 8 6.19 1.82 8.51
CA VAL A 8 6.26 0.36 8.49
C VAL A 8 5.65 -0.13 7.17
N GLU A 9 6.33 -1.04 6.49
CA GLU A 9 5.81 -1.73 5.31
C GLU A 9 5.32 -3.14 5.68
N CYS A 10 4.12 -3.47 5.22
CA CYS A 10 3.52 -4.79 5.26
C CYS A 10 3.42 -5.32 3.83
N ILE A 11 3.87 -6.56 3.63
CA ILE A 11 3.86 -7.25 2.35
C ILE A 11 2.98 -8.49 2.50
N VAL A 12 1.89 -8.57 1.73
CA VAL A 12 1.04 -9.76 1.67
C VAL A 12 1.36 -10.55 0.41
N GLN A 13 1.79 -11.79 0.57
CA GLN A 13 2.15 -12.69 -0.52
C GLN A 13 1.07 -13.76 -0.71
N GLY A 14 0.93 -14.25 -1.95
CA GLY A 14 0.00 -15.34 -2.27
C GLY A 14 -1.48 -14.96 -2.22
N MET A 15 -1.81 -13.65 -2.25
CA MET A 15 -3.19 -13.20 -2.39
C MET A 15 -3.71 -13.61 -3.78
N PRO A 16 -4.84 -14.35 -3.89
CA PRO A 16 -5.43 -14.66 -5.18
C PRO A 16 -5.83 -13.38 -5.92
N ALA A 17 -5.77 -13.39 -7.26
CA ALA A 17 -6.32 -12.30 -8.05
C ALA A 17 -7.86 -12.25 -7.94
N GLY A 18 -8.43 -11.04 -7.97
CA GLY A 18 -9.87 -10.80 -7.99
C GLY A 18 -10.54 -10.61 -6.63
N ILE A 19 -9.79 -10.46 -5.53
CA ILE A 19 -10.33 -10.14 -4.21
C ILE A 19 -10.57 -8.62 -4.09
N GLY A 20 -11.73 -8.22 -3.60
CA GLY A 20 -12.17 -6.83 -3.52
C GLY A 20 -13.31 -6.53 -4.48
N GLU A 21 -13.60 -5.25 -4.71
CA GLU A 21 -14.60 -4.82 -5.68
C GLU A 21 -14.22 -3.44 -6.28
N PRO A 22 -14.72 -3.07 -7.47
CA PRO A 22 -14.19 -1.92 -8.20
C PRO A 22 -14.85 -0.58 -7.87
N VAL A 23 -15.88 -0.53 -7.02
CA VAL A 23 -16.74 0.64 -6.85
C VAL A 23 -16.70 1.20 -5.42
N PHE A 24 -17.34 0.56 -4.45
CA PHE A 24 -17.60 1.13 -3.13
C PHE A 24 -16.55 0.69 -2.10
N ASP A 25 -16.39 -0.61 -1.91
CA ASP A 25 -15.50 -1.27 -0.95
C ASP A 25 -14.25 -1.82 -1.63
N LYS A 26 -13.57 -0.94 -2.38
CA LYS A 26 -12.29 -1.27 -3.01
C LYS A 26 -11.31 -1.81 -1.97
N LEU A 27 -10.53 -2.83 -2.36
CA LEU A 27 -9.63 -3.52 -1.44
C LEU A 27 -8.63 -2.56 -0.78
N ASP A 28 -8.05 -1.65 -1.55
CA ASP A 28 -7.17 -0.59 -1.07
C ASP A 28 -7.87 0.37 -0.10
N ALA A 29 -9.13 0.75 -0.38
CA ALA A 29 -9.91 1.59 0.51
C ALA A 29 -10.22 0.92 1.86
N VAL A 30 -10.60 -0.36 1.85
CA VAL A 30 -10.90 -1.14 3.07
C VAL A 30 -9.63 -1.37 3.88
N LEU A 31 -8.51 -1.72 3.23
CA LEU A 31 -7.21 -1.84 3.88
C LEU A 31 -6.74 -0.51 4.47
N ALA A 32 -6.89 0.59 3.73
CA ALA A 32 -6.55 1.92 4.22
C ALA A 32 -7.38 2.30 5.46
N HIS A 33 -8.69 2.02 5.45
CA HIS A 33 -9.55 2.22 6.61
C HIS A 33 -9.07 1.39 7.82
N ALA A 34 -8.84 0.09 7.61
CA ALA A 34 -8.40 -0.81 8.67
C ALA A 34 -7.07 -0.35 9.30
N VAL A 35 -6.11 0.05 8.47
CA VAL A 35 -4.77 0.46 8.92
C VAL A 35 -4.80 1.85 9.55
N MET A 36 -5.52 2.80 8.96
CA MET A 36 -5.66 4.15 9.51
C MET A 36 -6.41 4.15 10.85
N SER A 37 -7.25 3.14 11.12
CA SER A 37 -7.93 2.99 12.41
C SER A 37 -6.99 2.62 13.56
N ILE A 38 -5.77 2.15 13.26
CA ILE A 38 -4.77 1.82 14.27
C ILE A 38 -4.28 3.12 14.94
N GLY A 39 -4.24 3.11 16.27
CA GLY A 39 -3.75 4.24 17.06
C GLY A 39 -2.37 4.72 16.58
N ALA A 40 -2.20 6.04 16.50
CA ALA A 40 -1.00 6.73 16.02
C ALA A 40 -0.68 6.63 14.52
N VAL A 41 -1.42 5.87 13.72
CA VAL A 41 -1.30 5.93 12.25
C VAL A 41 -1.86 7.26 11.75
N LYS A 42 -1.11 7.93 10.86
CA LYS A 42 -1.43 9.24 10.28
C LYS A 42 -1.44 9.25 8.76
N GLY A 43 -1.02 8.17 8.12
CA GLY A 43 -0.96 8.03 6.67
C GLY A 43 -0.92 6.56 6.29
N VAL A 44 -1.54 6.22 5.17
CA VAL A 44 -1.49 4.90 4.56
C VAL A 44 -1.16 5.04 3.08
N GLU A 45 -0.29 4.19 2.58
CA GLU A 45 0.10 4.11 1.18
C GLU A 45 -0.07 2.69 0.66
N ILE A 46 -0.47 2.56 -0.61
CA ILE A 46 -0.48 1.31 -1.35
C ILE A 46 0.52 1.41 -2.51
N GLY A 47 1.31 0.37 -2.75
CA GLY A 47 2.27 0.33 -3.87
C GLY A 47 3.33 1.41 -3.75
N ASP A 48 3.47 2.24 -4.78
CA ASP A 48 4.35 3.41 -4.76
C ASP A 48 3.83 4.57 -3.90
N GLY A 49 2.57 4.52 -3.47
CA GLY A 49 2.02 5.47 -2.51
C GLY A 49 2.08 6.92 -2.98
N PHE A 50 2.50 7.84 -2.10
CA PHE A 50 2.64 9.25 -2.44
C PHE A 50 3.71 9.51 -3.51
N ARG A 51 4.66 8.60 -3.73
CA ARG A 51 5.67 8.74 -4.79
C ARG A 51 5.03 8.71 -6.18
N ALA A 52 3.93 7.98 -6.36
CA ALA A 52 3.21 7.91 -7.63
C ALA A 52 2.72 9.29 -8.09
N ALA A 53 2.40 10.20 -7.15
CA ALA A 53 1.94 11.55 -7.47
C ALA A 53 3.01 12.44 -8.12
N ALA A 54 4.30 12.07 -8.01
CA ALA A 54 5.41 12.80 -8.61
C ALA A 54 5.82 12.25 -10.00
N GLY A 55 5.23 11.14 -10.45
CA GLY A 55 5.58 10.47 -11.70
C GLY A 55 4.57 10.72 -12.82
N THR A 56 4.88 10.19 -14.01
CA THR A 56 3.98 10.15 -15.16
C THR A 56 3.30 8.79 -15.29
N GLY A 57 2.20 8.73 -16.04
CA GLY A 57 1.55 7.46 -16.36
C GLY A 57 2.45 6.48 -17.11
N MET A 58 3.46 6.96 -17.86
CA MET A 58 4.43 6.09 -18.52
C MET A 58 5.35 5.39 -17.51
N GLU A 59 5.70 6.07 -16.42
CA GLU A 59 6.65 5.58 -15.41
C GLU A 59 5.96 4.75 -14.32
N ASN A 60 4.69 5.02 -14.01
CA ASN A 60 3.96 4.39 -12.91
C ASN A 60 3.00 3.27 -13.36
N ASN A 61 2.83 3.06 -14.67
CA ASN A 61 1.99 1.97 -15.14
C ASN A 61 2.68 0.62 -14.96
N ASP A 62 1.91 -0.40 -14.59
CA ASP A 62 2.40 -1.77 -14.48
C ASP A 62 2.22 -2.50 -15.81
N GLY A 63 3.33 -2.80 -16.48
CA GLY A 63 3.33 -3.54 -17.74
C GLY A 63 3.02 -5.03 -17.54
N PHE A 64 2.38 -5.63 -18.55
CA PHE A 64 2.10 -7.07 -18.58
C PHE A 64 2.88 -7.74 -19.71
N TYR A 65 3.36 -8.95 -19.47
CA TYR A 65 4.02 -9.80 -20.46
C TYR A 65 3.65 -11.27 -20.26
N TYR A 66 3.91 -12.12 -21.24
CA TYR A 66 3.78 -13.57 -21.12
C TYR A 66 5.14 -14.19 -20.80
N ASP A 67 5.19 -15.11 -19.83
CA ASP A 67 6.37 -15.95 -19.61
C ASP A 67 6.51 -17.05 -20.67
N ALA A 68 7.57 -17.86 -20.56
CA ALA A 68 7.85 -18.94 -21.52
C ALA A 68 6.75 -20.02 -21.52
N GLU A 69 6.02 -20.14 -20.41
CA GLU A 69 4.91 -21.07 -20.21
C GLU A 69 3.56 -20.49 -20.68
N GLY A 70 3.53 -19.24 -21.14
CA GLY A 70 2.32 -18.57 -21.64
C GLY A 70 1.42 -18.00 -20.54
N SER A 71 1.91 -17.88 -19.30
CA SER A 71 1.19 -17.24 -18.20
C SER A 71 1.44 -15.74 -18.17
N ILE A 72 0.42 -14.96 -17.80
CA ILE A 72 0.53 -13.50 -17.68
C ILE A 72 1.35 -13.16 -16.44
N GLN A 73 2.37 -12.33 -16.61
CA GLN A 73 3.22 -11.77 -15.57
C GLN A 73 3.22 -10.24 -15.63
N LYS A 74 3.55 -9.59 -14.50
CA LYS A 74 3.75 -8.14 -14.41
C LYS A 74 5.24 -7.79 -14.45
N SER A 75 5.61 -6.75 -15.19
CA SER A 75 7.00 -6.25 -15.25
C SER A 75 7.40 -5.44 -14.02
N SER A 76 6.43 -4.91 -13.29
CA SER A 76 6.58 -4.02 -12.13
C SER A 76 5.36 -4.13 -11.22
N ASN A 77 5.44 -3.52 -10.02
CA ASN A 77 4.36 -3.55 -9.03
C ASN A 77 4.15 -2.17 -8.38
N HIS A 78 4.07 -1.12 -9.19
CA HIS A 78 3.80 0.25 -8.77
C HIS A 78 2.42 0.38 -8.12
N ALA A 79 1.43 -0.39 -8.59
CA ALA A 79 0.09 -0.44 -8.02
C ALA A 79 0.03 -1.16 -6.65
N GLY A 80 1.09 -1.87 -6.25
CA GLY A 80 1.16 -2.54 -4.96
C GLY A 80 0.18 -3.69 -4.81
N GLY A 81 0.02 -4.50 -5.86
CA GLY A 81 -0.80 -5.70 -5.88
C GLY A 81 -2.31 -5.46 -5.93
N ILE A 82 -2.75 -4.20 -6.04
CA ILE A 82 -4.16 -3.81 -6.14
C ILE A 82 -4.34 -2.90 -7.35
N SER A 83 -5.14 -3.35 -8.32
CA SER A 83 -5.42 -2.60 -9.55
C SER A 83 -6.92 -2.44 -9.68
N GLY A 84 -7.41 -1.21 -9.82
CA GLY A 84 -8.85 -0.96 -9.96
C GLY A 84 -9.69 -1.37 -8.74
N GLY A 85 -9.09 -1.48 -7.55
CA GLY A 85 -9.76 -1.88 -6.31
C GLY A 85 -9.81 -3.39 -6.06
N ILE A 86 -9.21 -4.21 -6.93
CA ILE A 86 -9.11 -5.67 -6.77
C ILE A 86 -7.65 -6.12 -6.72
N SER A 87 -7.38 -7.21 -6.01
CA SER A 87 -6.05 -7.84 -6.02
C SER A 87 -5.71 -8.36 -7.42
N ASP A 88 -4.46 -8.18 -7.86
CA ASP A 88 -4.00 -8.61 -9.19
C ASP A 88 -3.13 -9.88 -9.17
N GLY A 89 -2.93 -10.47 -7.99
CA GLY A 89 -2.09 -11.64 -7.77
C GLY A 89 -0.62 -11.33 -7.43
N SER A 90 -0.19 -10.07 -7.61
CA SER A 90 1.12 -9.61 -7.13
C SER A 90 1.10 -9.43 -5.61
N ALA A 91 2.28 -9.26 -5.01
CA ALA A 91 2.38 -8.93 -3.60
C ALA A 91 1.66 -7.60 -3.30
N ILE A 92 0.79 -7.60 -2.28
CA ILE A 92 0.17 -6.36 -1.81
C ILE A 92 1.19 -5.61 -0.97
N LEU A 93 1.47 -4.37 -1.34
CA LEU A 93 2.42 -3.50 -0.66
C LEU A 93 1.65 -2.39 0.06
N LEU A 94 1.77 -2.36 1.37
CA LEU A 94 1.03 -1.45 2.24
C LEU A 94 1.99 -0.78 3.22
N ARG A 95 2.02 0.55 3.28
CA ARG A 95 2.82 1.28 4.27
C ARG A 95 1.95 2.12 5.19
N ALA A 96 2.33 2.16 6.47
CA ALA A 96 1.68 2.96 7.50
C ALA A 96 2.67 3.96 8.11
N ALA A 97 2.31 5.25 8.09
CA ALA A 97 3.07 6.30 8.76
C ALA A 97 2.58 6.44 10.21
N ILE A 98 3.44 6.13 11.17
CA ILE A 98 3.14 6.10 12.60
C ILE A 98 3.79 7.32 13.26
N LYS A 99 2.99 8.16 13.93
CA LYS A 99 3.51 9.31 14.66
C LYS A 99 4.24 8.87 15.94
N PRO A 100 5.18 9.69 16.46
CA PRO A 100 5.76 9.44 17.78
C PRO A 100 4.69 9.36 18.87
N THR A 101 4.84 8.39 19.78
CA THR A 101 3.94 8.27 20.93
C THR A 101 3.99 9.54 21.78
N PRO A 102 2.86 10.18 22.09
CA PRO A 102 2.84 11.48 22.76
C PRO A 102 3.29 11.41 24.23
N SER A 103 3.24 10.22 24.83
CA SER A 103 3.65 9.98 26.22
C SER A 103 5.18 10.01 26.37
N ILE A 104 5.73 11.22 26.47
CA ILE A 104 7.15 11.46 26.73
C ILE A 104 7.37 12.07 28.11
N SER A 105 8.56 11.88 28.67
CA SER A 105 8.92 12.35 30.02
C SER A 105 9.23 13.86 30.09
N ARG A 106 8.62 14.68 29.22
CA ARG A 106 8.90 16.12 29.06
C ARG A 106 7.59 16.88 28.94
N THR A 107 7.46 17.98 29.69
CA THR A 107 6.33 18.91 29.63
C THR A 107 6.04 19.36 28.20
N GLN A 108 4.76 19.35 27.83
CA GLN A 108 4.23 19.89 26.57
C GLN A 108 3.43 21.17 26.90
N HIS A 109 3.54 22.22 26.09
CA HIS A 109 2.87 23.52 26.28
C HIS A 109 1.73 23.72 25.27
#